data_AF-G8TM52-F1
#
_entry.id   AF-G8TM52-F1
#
_cell.length_a   1.000
_cell.length_b   1.000
_cell.length_c   1.000
_cell.angle_alpha   90.00
_cell.angle_beta   90.00
_cell.angle_gamma   90.00
#
_symmetry.space_group_name_H-M   'P 1'
#
loop_
_entity.id
_entity.type
_entity.pdbx_description
1 polymer ?
#
loop_
_entity_poly.entity_id
_entity_poly.type
_entity_poly.pdbx_seq_one_letter_code
_entity_poly.pdbx_strand_id
1 'polypeptide(L)'
;MDPVRKTPFVIIASQVVVGLFIFFWILYIGRDIILPIVYAAVLAVLLNPLVNRLTRHRVSRVLAIFIAVIVLLLLIGGLIYFVVNQSMQFGDTLVTLQKKINILLQDVSAWAARTFKVSRTKVDSWVVDTEKKQLNESAAIVGQTLVTMTNILKLFLLIPVYVFMFLFYKPLLLDFISRLFRRENHEMVSEVLFETKTLIQSYLVGLLLEAAIVATLNATGLLLLGIDYAVLLAIIGALLNIIPYIGGIIAVALPVLIAYTSKSPAYVVWVLILYAVVQFIDNHYIVPKIVASKVRINALVSIVVVFIGGAIWGVAGMFLSIPLTAIVKVIFDRITPLKPWGSLLGDTMPPIGKTIFKTPPKVTKK
;
A
#
# COMPACT_ATOMS: atom_id res chain seq x y z
N MET A 1 24.68 49.72 -1.88
CA MET A 1 23.84 48.73 -1.17
C MET A 1 22.49 48.75 -1.85
N ASP A 2 22.30 47.88 -2.83
CA ASP A 2 21.06 47.83 -3.61
C ASP A 2 19.91 47.30 -2.76
N PRO A 3 18.71 47.90 -2.84
CA PRO A 3 17.53 47.36 -2.19
C PRO A 3 17.22 46.03 -2.85
N VAL A 4 17.35 44.93 -2.09
CA VAL A 4 16.98 43.58 -2.52
C VAL A 4 15.57 43.64 -3.11
N ARG A 5 15.47 43.58 -4.44
CA ARG A 5 14.19 43.48 -5.15
C ARG A 5 13.52 42.20 -4.64
N LYS A 6 12.57 42.34 -3.72
CA LYS A 6 11.72 41.23 -3.31
C LYS A 6 11.05 40.71 -4.57
N THR A 7 11.37 39.47 -4.94
CA THR A 7 10.73 38.80 -6.06
C THR A 7 9.21 38.88 -5.86
N PRO A 8 8.44 39.31 -6.87
CA PRO A 8 6.99 39.35 -6.77
C PRO A 8 6.44 37.99 -6.34
N PHE A 9 5.46 37.99 -5.44
CA PHE A 9 4.82 36.75 -4.94
C PHE A 9 4.38 35.82 -6.08
N VAL A 10 3.91 36.40 -7.19
CA VAL A 10 3.51 35.67 -8.40
C VAL A 10 4.65 34.85 -9.00
N ILE A 11 5.89 35.37 -8.99
CA ILE A 11 7.07 34.66 -9.50
C ILE A 11 7.45 33.50 -8.56
N ILE A 12 7.40 33.72 -7.25
CA ILE A 12 7.68 32.65 -6.28
C ILE A 12 6.61 31.56 -6.40
N ALA A 13 5.34 31.93 -6.47
CA ALA A 13 4.24 30.98 -6.60
C ALA A 13 4.32 30.17 -7.90
N SER A 14 4.63 30.81 -9.03
CA SER A 14 4.78 30.11 -10.31
C SER A 14 5.98 29.16 -10.30
N GLN A 15 7.12 29.58 -9.73
CA GLN A 15 8.30 28.72 -9.58
C GLN A 15 8.02 27.50 -8.69
N VAL A 16 7.27 27.66 -7.60
CA VAL A 16 6.86 26.55 -6.74
C VAL A 16 5.95 25.58 -7.49
N VAL A 17 4.95 26.09 -8.22
CA VAL A 17 4.02 25.24 -8.99
C VAL A 17 4.76 24.48 -10.10
N VAL A 18 5.62 25.16 -10.86
CA VAL A 18 6.43 24.53 -11.91
C VAL A 18 7.40 23.51 -11.31
N GLY A 19 8.05 23.84 -10.18
CA GLY A 19 8.94 22.93 -9.47
C GLY A 19 8.22 21.67 -8.99
N LEU A 20 7.03 21.81 -8.41
CA LEU A 20 6.19 20.67 -8.01
C LEU A 20 5.77 19.82 -9.21
N PHE A 21 5.36 20.44 -10.31
CA PHE A 21 4.99 19.72 -11.53
C PHE A 21 6.17 18.91 -12.07
N ILE A 22 7.35 19.52 -12.21
CA ILE A 22 8.57 18.84 -12.67
C ILE A 22 8.94 17.69 -11.72
N PHE A 23 8.86 17.92 -10.41
CA PHE A 23 9.14 16.89 -9.41
C PHE A 23 8.24 15.66 -9.59
N PHE A 24 6.92 15.84 -9.63
CA PHE A 24 5.98 14.73 -9.83
C PHE A 24 6.13 14.07 -11.21
N TRP A 25 6.45 14.84 -12.24
CA TRP A 25 6.72 14.33 -13.57
C TRP A 25 7.95 13.42 -13.60
N ILE A 26 9.04 13.80 -12.93
CA ILE A 26 10.24 12.97 -12.77
C ILE A 26 9.92 11.70 -11.99
N LEU A 27 9.14 11.79 -10.90
CA LEU A 27 8.73 10.61 -10.14
C LEU A 27 7.91 9.64 -11.01
N TYR A 28 7.03 10.16 -11.86
CA TYR A 28 6.20 9.36 -12.75
C TYR A 28 7.03 8.65 -13.84
N ILE A 29 7.90 9.37 -14.54
CA ILE A 29 8.76 8.79 -15.59
C ILE A 29 9.79 7.83 -15.01
N GLY A 30 10.39 8.19 -13.87
CA GLY A 30 11.44 7.41 -13.21
C GLY A 30 10.93 6.20 -12.41
N ARG A 31 9.62 5.89 -12.44
CA ARG A 31 9.00 4.89 -11.56
C ARG A 31 9.69 3.52 -11.57
N ASP A 32 10.14 3.05 -12.74
CA ASP A 32 10.75 1.73 -12.90
C ASP A 32 12.12 1.61 -12.21
N ILE A 33 12.77 2.74 -11.94
CA ILE A 33 14.07 2.83 -11.23
C ILE A 33 13.85 3.26 -9.78
N ILE A 34 13.01 4.27 -9.56
CA ILE A 34 12.79 4.87 -8.24
C ILE A 34 12.07 3.90 -7.30
N LEU A 35 11.03 3.19 -7.77
CA LEU A 35 10.26 2.29 -6.91
C LEU A 35 11.13 1.18 -6.30
N PRO A 36 11.92 0.40 -7.07
CA PRO A 36 12.80 -0.62 -6.50
C PRO A 36 13.77 -0.05 -5.44
N ILE A 37 14.31 1.14 -5.67
CA ILE A 37 15.24 1.82 -4.74
C ILE A 37 14.52 2.21 -3.46
N VAL A 38 13.33 2.81 -3.55
CA VAL A 38 12.54 3.21 -2.37
C VAL A 38 12.11 1.97 -1.58
N TYR A 39 11.59 0.93 -2.23
CA TYR A 39 11.27 -0.34 -1.58
C TYR A 39 12.48 -0.93 -0.87
N ALA A 40 13.63 -0.97 -1.55
CA ALA A 40 14.86 -1.48 -0.98
C ALA A 40 15.35 -0.68 0.22
N ALA A 41 15.22 0.65 0.20
CA ALA A 41 15.59 1.51 1.34
C ALA A 41 14.70 1.22 2.56
N VAL A 42 13.38 1.13 2.35
CA VAL A 42 12.41 0.83 3.42
C VAL A 42 12.63 -0.59 3.96
N LEU A 43 12.84 -1.59 3.10
CA LEU A 43 13.14 -2.97 3.50
C LEU A 43 14.51 -3.10 4.18
N ALA A 44 15.53 -2.35 3.75
CA ALA A 44 16.82 -2.30 4.44
C ALA A 44 16.66 -1.76 5.86
N VAL A 45 15.81 -0.74 6.07
CA VAL A 45 15.47 -0.25 7.40
C VAL A 45 14.78 -1.35 8.22
N LEU A 46 13.83 -2.10 7.64
CA LEU A 46 13.17 -3.23 8.30
C LEU A 46 14.15 -4.35 8.72
N LEU A 47 15.10 -4.72 7.85
CA LEU A 47 16.06 -5.80 8.08
C LEU A 47 17.25 -5.41 8.98
N ASN A 48 17.53 -4.12 9.12
CA ASN A 48 18.67 -3.64 9.90
C ASN A 48 18.73 -4.16 11.36
N PRO A 49 17.63 -4.33 12.13
CA PRO A 49 17.68 -4.97 13.46
C PRO A 49 18.20 -6.40 13.40
N LEU A 50 17.79 -7.19 12.40
CA LEU A 50 18.26 -8.56 12.20
C LEU A 50 19.78 -8.58 11.93
N VAL A 51 20.25 -7.73 11.01
CA VAL A 51 21.69 -7.58 10.70
C VAL A 51 22.50 -7.20 11.95
N ASN A 52 22.02 -6.22 12.72
CA ASN A 52 22.71 -5.80 13.94
C ASN A 52 22.72 -6.91 15.01
N ARG A 53 21.64 -7.68 15.14
CA ARG A 53 21.57 -8.81 16.08
C ARG A 53 22.56 -9.91 15.69
N LEU A 54 22.63 -10.28 14.41
CA LEU A 54 23.61 -11.25 13.90
C LEU A 54 25.05 -10.76 14.09
N THR A 55 25.31 -9.49 13.82
CA THR A 55 26.65 -8.88 14.00
C THR A 55 27.07 -8.88 15.48
N ARG A 56 26.14 -8.69 16.42
CA ARG A 56 26.40 -8.83 17.87
C ARG A 56 26.78 -10.26 18.27
N HIS A 57 26.31 -11.27 17.54
CA HIS A 57 26.70 -12.67 17.71
C HIS A 57 27.99 -13.06 16.96
N ARG A 58 28.89 -12.09 16.69
CA ARG A 58 30.19 -12.28 16.02
C ARG A 58 30.13 -12.72 14.55
N VAL A 59 28.97 -12.64 13.89
CA VAL A 59 28.87 -12.86 12.44
C VAL A 59 29.45 -11.63 11.72
N SER A 60 30.27 -11.83 10.67
CA SER A 60 30.79 -10.71 9.89
C SER A 60 29.63 -9.92 9.25
N ARG A 61 29.80 -8.61 9.12
CA ARG A 61 28.72 -7.74 8.64
C ARG A 61 28.17 -8.15 7.27
N VAL A 62 29.05 -8.55 6.35
CA VAL A 62 28.65 -8.99 5.00
C VAL A 62 27.80 -10.26 5.07
N LEU A 63 28.22 -11.24 5.89
CA LEU A 63 27.45 -12.46 6.09
C LEU A 63 26.10 -12.17 6.78
N ALA A 64 26.07 -11.27 7.77
CA ALA A 64 24.84 -10.88 8.44
C ALA A 64 23.82 -10.24 7.47
N ILE A 65 24.30 -9.40 6.54
CA ILE A 65 23.46 -8.82 5.48
C ILE A 65 22.97 -9.92 4.53
N PHE A 66 23.87 -10.79 4.08
CA PHE A 66 23.52 -11.89 3.17
C PHE A 66 22.44 -12.80 3.78
N ILE A 67 22.60 -13.21 5.04
CA ILE A 67 21.61 -14.00 5.78
C ILE A 67 20.28 -13.25 5.86
N ALA A 68 20.27 -11.95 6.19
CA ALA A 68 19.04 -11.18 6.27
C ALA A 68 18.31 -11.08 4.92
N VAL A 69 19.05 -10.92 3.81
CA VAL A 69 18.49 -10.90 2.45
C VAL A 69 17.96 -12.27 2.05
N ILE A 70 18.66 -13.36 2.37
CA ILE A 70 18.19 -14.73 2.13
C ILE A 70 16.91 -15.02 2.92
N VAL A 71 16.84 -14.60 4.19
CA VAL A 71 15.61 -14.75 4.99
C VAL A 71 14.45 -14.00 4.34
N LEU A 72 14.66 -12.76 3.88
CA LEU A 72 13.63 -12.01 3.16
C LEU A 72 13.19 -12.73 1.87
N LEU A 73 14.14 -13.23 1.09
CA LEU A 73 13.87 -13.99 -0.14
C LEU A 73 13.10 -15.28 0.12
N LEU A 74 13.44 -16.01 1.19
CA LEU A 74 12.74 -17.23 1.58
C LEU A 74 11.30 -16.95 2.04
N LEU A 75 11.08 -15.85 2.79
CA LEU A 75 9.73 -15.45 3.20
C LEU A 75 8.86 -15.07 2.00
N ILE A 76 9.37 -14.20 1.13
CA ILE A 76 8.63 -13.75 -0.06
C ILE A 76 8.47 -14.91 -1.05
N GLY A 77 9.54 -15.63 -1.34
CA GLY A 77 9.54 -16.77 -2.26
C GLY A 77 8.66 -17.91 -1.77
N GLY A 78 8.68 -18.21 -0.47
CA GLY A 78 7.79 -19.20 0.15
C GLY A 78 6.32 -18.79 0.07
N LEU A 79 6.00 -17.51 0.30
CA LEU A 79 4.65 -16.98 0.11
C LEU A 79 4.19 -17.05 -1.35
N ILE A 80 5.03 -16.63 -2.30
CA ILE A 80 4.72 -16.71 -3.73
C ILE A 80 4.52 -18.17 -4.14
N TYR A 81 5.42 -19.06 -3.76
CA TYR A 81 5.32 -20.49 -4.04
C TYR A 81 4.01 -21.07 -3.48
N PHE A 82 3.67 -20.74 -2.24
CA PHE A 82 2.42 -21.16 -1.62
C PHE A 82 1.20 -20.67 -2.42
N VAL A 83 1.16 -19.37 -2.75
CA VAL A 83 0.05 -18.77 -3.52
C VAL A 83 -0.06 -19.40 -4.90
N VAL A 84 1.05 -19.58 -5.62
CA VAL A 84 1.06 -20.20 -6.96
C VAL A 84 0.59 -21.64 -6.88
N ASN A 85 1.10 -22.44 -5.93
CA ASN A 85 0.72 -23.84 -5.79
C ASN A 85 -0.78 -24.01 -5.47
N GLN A 86 -1.30 -23.19 -4.55
CA GLN A 86 -2.73 -23.16 -4.25
C GLN A 86 -3.57 -22.64 -5.42
N SER A 87 -3.03 -21.68 -6.20
CA SER A 87 -3.71 -21.14 -7.38
C SER A 87 -3.78 -22.15 -8.53
N MET A 88 -2.80 -23.04 -8.69
CA MET A 88 -2.89 -24.13 -9.66
C MET A 88 -4.06 -25.07 -9.34
N GLN A 89 -4.27 -25.37 -8.05
CA GLN A 89 -5.45 -26.14 -7.60
C GLN A 89 -6.76 -25.37 -7.81
N PHE A 90 -6.70 -24.05 -7.84
CA PHE A 90 -7.83 -23.14 -8.10
C PHE A 90 -8.14 -22.98 -9.60
N GLY A 91 -7.20 -23.29 -10.49
CA GLY A 91 -7.33 -23.11 -11.95
C GLY A 91 -8.54 -23.84 -12.54
N ASP A 92 -8.81 -25.07 -12.09
CA ASP A 92 -9.97 -25.84 -12.55
C ASP A 92 -11.30 -25.23 -12.05
N THR A 93 -11.26 -24.61 -10.86
CA THR A 93 -12.39 -23.88 -10.28
C THR A 93 -12.65 -22.57 -11.04
N LEU A 94 -11.62 -21.90 -11.56
CA LEU A 94 -11.79 -20.69 -12.39
C LEU A 94 -12.59 -20.95 -13.66
N VAL A 95 -12.33 -22.06 -14.35
CA VAL A 95 -13.11 -22.43 -15.55
C VAL A 95 -14.58 -22.67 -15.19
N THR A 96 -14.83 -23.31 -14.04
CA THR A 96 -16.19 -23.53 -13.52
C THR A 96 -16.85 -22.21 -13.10
N LEU A 97 -16.08 -21.28 -12.51
CA LEU A 97 -16.52 -19.95 -12.11
C LEU A 97 -16.98 -19.13 -13.32
N GLN A 98 -16.20 -19.14 -14.41
CA GLN A 98 -16.55 -18.47 -15.66
C GLN A 98 -17.89 -18.97 -16.21
N LYS A 99 -18.10 -20.29 -16.25
CA LYS A 99 -19.37 -20.88 -16.70
C LYS A 99 -20.54 -20.43 -15.83
N LYS A 100 -20.38 -20.41 -14.51
CA LYS A 100 -21.43 -19.98 -13.56
C LYS A 100 -21.70 -18.48 -13.61
N ILE A 101 -20.69 -17.65 -13.81
CA ILE A 101 -20.86 -16.20 -14.02
C ILE A 101 -21.64 -15.95 -15.31
N ASN A 102 -21.33 -16.66 -16.40
CA ASN A 102 -22.06 -16.52 -17.66
C ASN A 102 -23.54 -16.90 -17.49
N ILE A 103 -23.84 -17.98 -16.75
CA ILE A 103 -25.22 -18.37 -16.41
C ILE A 103 -25.90 -17.28 -15.56
N LEU A 104 -25.21 -16.72 -14.55
CA LEU A 104 -25.75 -15.64 -13.73
C LEU A 104 -26.08 -14.39 -14.57
N LEU A 105 -25.19 -14.00 -15.49
CA LEU A 105 -25.40 -12.87 -16.38
C LEU A 105 -26.60 -13.12 -17.30
N GLN A 106 -26.77 -14.35 -17.79
CA GLN A 106 -27.96 -14.76 -18.54
C GLN A 106 -29.23 -14.68 -17.70
N ASP A 107 -29.21 -15.13 -16.45
CA ASP A 107 -30.36 -15.10 -15.54
C ASP A 107 -30.75 -13.67 -15.13
N VAL A 108 -29.77 -12.84 -14.76
CA VAL A 108 -29.95 -11.42 -14.45
C VAL A 108 -30.49 -10.69 -15.66
N SER A 109 -29.97 -10.99 -16.85
CA SER A 109 -30.45 -10.36 -18.06
C SER A 109 -31.83 -10.86 -18.49
N ALA A 110 -32.16 -12.13 -18.24
CA ALA A 110 -33.50 -12.68 -18.46
C ALA A 110 -34.51 -12.06 -17.49
N TRP A 111 -34.12 -11.85 -16.22
CA TRP A 111 -34.91 -11.13 -15.23
C TRP A 111 -35.09 -9.66 -15.62
N ALA A 112 -34.03 -8.98 -16.06
CA ALA A 112 -34.09 -7.59 -16.50
C ALA A 112 -34.96 -7.44 -17.76
N ALA A 113 -34.85 -8.36 -18.72
CA ALA A 113 -35.70 -8.38 -19.92
C ALA A 113 -37.18 -8.60 -19.57
N ARG A 114 -37.48 -9.45 -18.57
CA ARG A 114 -38.85 -9.66 -18.07
C ARG A 114 -39.39 -8.45 -17.31
N THR A 115 -38.55 -7.80 -16.50
CA THR A 115 -38.94 -6.70 -15.61
C THR A 115 -39.08 -5.36 -16.35
N PHE A 116 -38.15 -5.08 -17.27
CA PHE A 116 -38.07 -3.80 -18.00
C PHE A 116 -38.56 -3.89 -19.45
N LYS A 117 -39.07 -5.06 -19.90
CA LYS A 117 -39.58 -5.32 -21.26
C LYS A 117 -38.60 -4.94 -22.39
N VAL A 118 -37.31 -5.12 -22.16
CA VAL A 118 -36.24 -4.84 -23.14
C VAL A 118 -36.01 -6.10 -24.01
N SER A 119 -35.75 -5.91 -25.31
CA SER A 119 -35.59 -6.99 -26.29
C SER A 119 -34.43 -7.95 -25.94
N ARG A 120 -34.73 -9.25 -25.83
CA ARG A 120 -33.77 -10.34 -25.56
C ARG A 120 -32.67 -10.47 -26.61
N THR A 121 -32.93 -10.06 -27.84
CA THR A 121 -31.98 -10.19 -28.97
C THR A 121 -30.71 -9.35 -28.83
N LYS A 122 -30.73 -8.23 -28.07
CA LYS A 122 -29.52 -7.45 -27.77
C LYS A 122 -28.66 -8.06 -26.65
N VAL A 123 -29.27 -8.87 -25.79
CA VAL A 123 -28.61 -9.53 -24.66
C VAL A 123 -27.86 -10.76 -25.15
N ASP A 124 -28.53 -11.60 -25.94
CA ASP A 124 -27.94 -12.84 -26.46
C ASP A 124 -26.77 -12.55 -27.41
N SER A 125 -26.86 -11.49 -28.22
CA SER A 125 -25.73 -11.01 -29.02
C SER A 125 -24.57 -10.48 -28.17
N TRP A 126 -24.85 -9.85 -27.02
CA TRP A 126 -23.83 -9.32 -26.11
C TRP A 126 -23.07 -10.44 -25.39
N VAL A 127 -23.78 -11.50 -24.98
CA VAL A 127 -23.19 -12.70 -24.35
C VAL A 127 -22.33 -13.48 -25.36
N VAL A 128 -22.83 -13.70 -26.59
CA VAL A 128 -22.09 -14.42 -27.64
C VAL A 128 -20.88 -13.61 -28.16
N ASP A 129 -21.01 -12.29 -28.28
CA ASP A 129 -19.87 -11.42 -28.63
C ASP A 129 -18.84 -11.33 -27.50
N THR A 130 -19.27 -11.46 -26.23
CA THR A 130 -18.38 -11.51 -25.07
C THR A 130 -17.58 -12.81 -25.05
N GLU A 131 -18.20 -13.97 -25.31
CA GLU A 131 -17.48 -15.27 -25.40
C GLU A 131 -16.44 -15.29 -26.54
N LYS A 132 -16.78 -14.72 -27.71
CA LYS A 132 -15.84 -14.61 -28.84
C LYS A 132 -14.72 -13.59 -28.60
N LYS A 133 -15.00 -12.49 -27.89
CA LYS A 133 -13.96 -11.55 -27.44
C LYS A 133 -13.05 -12.18 -26.39
N GLN A 134 -13.59 -12.99 -25.48
CA GLN A 134 -12.83 -13.67 -24.43
C GLN A 134 -11.82 -14.69 -24.99
N LEU A 135 -12.16 -15.38 -26.08
CA LEU A 135 -11.22 -16.28 -26.76
C LEU A 135 -10.07 -15.53 -27.43
N ASN A 136 -10.30 -14.36 -28.01
CA ASN A 136 -9.22 -13.52 -28.56
C ASN A 136 -8.44 -12.74 -27.47
N GLU A 137 -9.10 -12.40 -26.36
CA GLU A 137 -8.48 -11.78 -25.19
C GLU A 137 -7.74 -12.78 -24.31
N SER A 138 -7.99 -14.10 -24.42
CA SER A 138 -7.23 -15.10 -23.67
C SER A 138 -5.72 -15.07 -24.02
N ALA A 139 -5.37 -14.81 -25.28
CA ALA A 139 -3.99 -14.55 -25.71
C ALA A 139 -3.44 -13.22 -25.15
N ALA A 140 -4.30 -12.19 -25.02
CA ALA A 140 -3.94 -10.91 -24.40
C ALA A 140 -3.79 -11.02 -22.87
N ILE A 141 -4.58 -11.86 -22.19
CA ILE A 141 -4.49 -12.16 -20.75
C ILE A 141 -3.24 -12.99 -20.47
N VAL A 142 -2.91 -13.98 -21.31
CA VAL A 142 -1.65 -14.72 -21.23
C VAL A 142 -0.46 -13.79 -21.47
N GLY A 143 -0.52 -12.94 -22.52
CA GLY A 143 0.51 -11.92 -22.78
C GLY A 143 0.67 -10.93 -21.63
N GLN A 144 -0.43 -10.44 -21.06
CA GLN A 144 -0.43 -9.53 -19.92
C GLN A 144 0.11 -10.22 -18.66
N THR A 145 -0.24 -11.50 -18.43
CA THR A 145 0.29 -12.31 -17.33
C THR A 145 1.80 -12.49 -17.47
N LEU A 146 2.30 -12.79 -18.68
CA LEU A 146 3.73 -12.87 -18.97
C LEU A 146 4.46 -11.55 -18.69
N VAL A 147 3.87 -10.41 -19.07
CA VAL A 147 4.42 -9.07 -18.79
C VAL A 147 4.45 -8.79 -17.28
N THR A 148 3.37 -9.08 -16.55
CA THR A 148 3.31 -8.92 -15.10
C THR A 148 4.32 -9.82 -14.39
N MET A 149 4.44 -11.09 -14.81
CA MET A 149 5.43 -12.03 -14.28
C MET A 149 6.87 -11.56 -14.53
N THR A 150 7.14 -11.02 -15.72
CA THR A 150 8.46 -10.45 -16.05
C THR A 150 8.78 -9.26 -15.15
N ASN A 151 7.81 -8.39 -14.88
CA ASN A 151 8.00 -7.24 -13.99
C ASN A 151 8.18 -7.66 -12.53
N ILE A 152 7.42 -8.65 -12.06
CA ILE A 152 7.61 -9.24 -10.72
C ILE A 152 9.00 -9.87 -10.60
N LEU A 153 9.46 -10.60 -11.63
CA LEU A 153 10.78 -11.20 -11.66
C LEU A 153 11.89 -10.14 -11.59
N LYS A 154 11.76 -9.04 -12.34
CA LYS A 154 12.69 -7.90 -12.25
C LYS A 154 12.73 -7.35 -10.82
N LEU A 155 11.58 -7.07 -10.21
CA LEU A 155 11.53 -6.56 -8.83
C LEU A 155 12.13 -7.56 -7.84
N PHE A 156 11.83 -8.84 -7.98
CA PHE A 156 12.35 -9.92 -7.15
C PHE A 156 13.88 -10.06 -7.27
N LEU A 157 14.47 -9.72 -8.42
CA LEU A 157 15.92 -9.73 -8.62
C LEU A 157 16.59 -8.43 -8.13
N LEU A 158 16.03 -7.26 -8.47
CA LEU A 158 16.67 -5.97 -8.17
C LEU A 158 16.54 -5.56 -6.70
N ILE A 159 15.39 -5.77 -6.07
CA ILE A 159 15.16 -5.32 -4.68
C ILE A 159 16.18 -5.94 -3.71
N PRO A 160 16.44 -7.26 -3.70
CA PRO A 160 17.46 -7.86 -2.83
C PRO A 160 18.86 -7.27 -3.02
N VAL A 161 19.25 -6.99 -4.28
CA VAL A 161 20.53 -6.38 -4.60
C VAL A 161 20.60 -4.97 -4.00
N TYR A 162 19.57 -4.15 -4.19
CA TYR A 162 19.54 -2.81 -3.59
C TYR A 162 19.46 -2.84 -2.07
N VAL A 163 18.70 -3.76 -1.47
CA VAL A 163 18.65 -3.96 -0.01
C VAL A 163 20.05 -4.27 0.52
N PHE A 164 20.75 -5.19 -0.14
CA PHE A 164 22.14 -5.51 0.19
C PHE A 164 23.02 -4.26 0.12
N MET A 165 22.94 -3.50 -0.97
CA MET A 165 23.74 -2.29 -1.16
C MET A 165 23.43 -1.22 -0.10
N PHE A 166 22.16 -0.97 0.22
CA PHE A 166 21.79 -0.01 1.27
C PHE A 166 22.33 -0.41 2.65
N LEU A 167 22.25 -1.70 3.00
CA LEU A 167 22.78 -2.20 4.27
C LEU A 167 24.32 -2.19 4.33
N PHE A 168 24.96 -2.50 3.21
CA PHE A 168 26.42 -2.52 3.06
C PHE A 168 26.98 -1.09 3.12
N TYR A 169 26.49 -0.19 2.28
CA TYR A 169 26.92 1.21 2.20
C TYR A 169 26.31 2.13 3.26
N LYS A 170 25.51 1.62 4.19
CA LYS A 170 24.94 2.40 5.30
C LYS A 170 25.93 3.36 5.99
N PRO A 171 27.19 3.00 6.32
CA PRO A 171 28.11 3.93 6.98
C PRO A 171 28.48 5.10 6.07
N LEU A 172 28.71 4.82 4.78
CA LEU A 172 28.98 5.84 3.76
C LEU A 172 27.78 6.78 3.59
N LEU A 173 26.57 6.25 3.54
CA LEU A 173 25.34 7.05 3.42
C LEU A 173 25.14 7.96 4.65
N LEU A 174 25.39 7.46 5.85
CA LEU A 174 25.29 8.25 7.08
C LEU A 174 26.39 9.31 7.17
N ASP A 175 27.62 8.99 6.77
CA ASP A 175 28.73 9.96 6.70
C ASP A 175 28.42 11.06 5.68
N PHE A 176 27.94 10.70 4.48
CA PHE A 176 27.50 11.65 3.46
C PHE A 176 26.42 12.60 3.98
N ILE A 177 25.38 12.08 4.63
CA ILE A 177 24.33 12.89 5.24
C ILE A 177 24.93 13.82 6.29
N SER A 178 25.82 13.34 7.17
CA SER A 178 26.44 14.19 8.19
C SER A 178 27.25 15.35 7.60
N ARG A 179 27.89 15.16 6.44
CA ARG A 179 28.69 16.19 5.75
C ARG A 179 27.85 17.24 5.03
N LEU A 180 26.60 16.94 4.68
CA LEU A 180 25.67 17.90 4.08
C LEU A 180 25.22 18.98 5.08
N PHE A 181 25.32 18.72 6.38
CA PHE A 181 24.85 19.62 7.43
C PHE A 181 26.00 20.15 8.29
N ARG A 182 25.85 21.40 8.77
CA ARG A 182 26.75 21.98 9.77
C ARG A 182 26.68 21.18 11.06
N ARG A 183 27.80 21.11 11.80
CA ARG A 183 27.92 20.36 13.07
C ARG A 183 26.83 20.71 14.10
N GLU A 184 26.42 21.98 14.11
CA GLU A 184 25.35 22.52 14.98
C GLU A 184 24.01 21.77 14.79
N ASN A 185 23.76 21.21 13.61
CA ASN A 185 22.52 20.49 13.27
C ASN A 185 22.66 18.96 13.38
N HIS A 186 23.83 18.43 13.74
CA HIS A 186 24.07 16.97 13.73
C HIS A 186 23.19 16.21 14.72
N GLU A 187 22.89 16.81 15.88
CA GLU A 187 21.96 16.24 16.86
C GLU A 187 20.55 16.10 16.26
N MET A 188 20.01 17.19 15.70
CA MET A 188 18.70 17.19 15.02
C MET A 188 18.64 16.19 13.86
N VAL A 189 19.69 16.10 13.04
CA VAL A 189 19.75 15.15 11.93
C VAL A 189 19.77 13.70 12.45
N SER A 190 20.53 13.43 13.50
CA SER A 190 20.57 12.12 14.16
C SER A 190 19.19 11.72 14.70
N GLU A 191 18.49 12.64 15.37
CA GLU A 191 17.12 12.44 15.85
C GLU A 191 16.15 12.12 14.71
N VAL A 192 16.15 12.91 13.63
CA VAL A 192 15.30 12.69 12.46
C VAL A 192 15.56 11.30 11.86
N LEU A 193 16.83 10.91 11.71
CA LEU A 193 17.19 9.59 11.18
C LEU A 193 16.75 8.45 12.11
N PHE A 194 16.92 8.63 13.42
CA PHE A 194 16.52 7.63 14.41
C PHE A 194 14.99 7.45 14.47
N GLU A 195 14.24 8.55 14.48
CA GLU A 195 12.78 8.54 14.49
C GLU A 195 12.22 7.96 13.19
N THR A 196 12.76 8.41 12.05
CA THR A 196 12.40 7.87 10.72
C THR A 196 12.60 6.36 10.68
N LYS A 197 13.77 5.88 11.11
CA LYS A 197 14.06 4.44 11.19
C LYS A 197 13.05 3.71 12.08
N THR A 198 12.82 4.21 13.29
CA THR A 198 11.94 3.56 14.27
C THR A 198 10.49 3.53 13.80
N LEU A 199 10.04 4.60 13.14
CA LEU A 199 8.72 4.72 12.54
C LEU A 199 8.53 3.68 11.42
N ILE A 200 9.43 3.65 10.44
CA ILE A 200 9.37 2.70 9.32
C ILE A 200 9.37 1.26 9.83
N GLN A 201 10.25 0.94 10.79
CA GLN A 201 10.33 -0.40 11.39
C GLN A 201 9.02 -0.77 12.09
N SER A 202 8.50 0.12 12.93
CA SER A 202 7.27 -0.16 13.69
C SER A 202 6.06 -0.30 12.77
N TYR A 203 5.97 0.53 11.73
CA TYR A 203 4.92 0.47 10.73
C TYR A 203 4.95 -0.85 9.95
N LEU A 204 6.11 -1.22 9.38
CA LEU A 204 6.21 -2.45 8.58
C LEU A 204 6.05 -3.72 9.41
N VAL A 205 6.62 -3.78 10.62
CA VAL A 205 6.38 -4.92 11.53
C VAL A 205 4.91 -4.98 11.92
N GLY A 206 4.30 -3.82 12.18
CA GLY A 206 2.87 -3.74 12.50
C GLY A 206 2.00 -4.25 11.36
N LEU A 207 2.33 -3.91 10.11
CA LEU A 207 1.63 -4.35 8.91
C LEU A 207 1.77 -5.85 8.66
N LEU A 208 2.98 -6.42 8.85
CA LEU A 208 3.18 -7.87 8.75
C LEU A 208 2.39 -8.62 9.82
N LEU A 209 2.33 -8.09 11.03
CA LEU A 209 1.57 -8.67 12.14
C LEU A 209 0.05 -8.58 11.89
N GLU A 210 -0.43 -7.43 11.44
CA GLU A 210 -1.84 -7.22 11.05
C GLU A 210 -2.24 -8.19 9.94
N ALA A 211 -1.48 -8.25 8.85
CA ALA A 211 -1.75 -9.17 7.74
C ALA A 211 -1.79 -10.64 8.21
N ALA A 212 -0.89 -11.05 9.10
CA ALA A 212 -0.89 -12.39 9.66
C ALA A 212 -2.13 -12.69 10.51
N ILE A 213 -2.57 -11.72 11.33
CA ILE A 213 -3.79 -11.85 12.16
C ILE A 213 -5.03 -11.92 11.26
N VAL A 214 -5.17 -11.00 10.31
CA VAL A 214 -6.31 -10.95 9.38
C VAL A 214 -6.36 -12.20 8.51
N ALA A 215 -5.23 -12.67 7.99
CA ALA A 215 -5.15 -13.94 7.25
C ALA A 215 -5.61 -15.12 8.13
N THR A 216 -5.19 -15.16 9.40
CA THR A 216 -5.58 -16.25 10.31
C THR A 216 -7.07 -16.22 10.65
N LEU A 217 -7.62 -15.04 10.94
CA LEU A 217 -9.05 -14.86 11.24
C LEU A 217 -9.92 -15.24 10.03
N ASN A 218 -9.58 -14.73 8.85
CA ASN A 218 -10.31 -15.04 7.61
C ASN A 218 -10.17 -16.52 7.25
N ALA A 219 -8.97 -17.11 7.37
CA ALA A 219 -8.76 -18.53 7.07
C ALA A 219 -9.59 -19.41 8.00
N THR A 220 -9.55 -19.12 9.30
CA THR A 220 -10.32 -19.87 10.31
C THR A 220 -11.82 -19.78 10.02
N GLY A 221 -12.33 -18.57 9.79
CA GLY A 221 -13.75 -18.38 9.48
C GLY A 221 -14.19 -19.08 8.19
N LEU A 222 -13.41 -18.97 7.13
CA LEU A 222 -13.71 -19.63 5.85
C LEU A 222 -13.62 -21.15 5.95
N LEU A 223 -12.66 -21.68 6.72
CA LEU A 223 -12.56 -23.12 7.00
C LEU A 223 -13.75 -23.63 7.81
N LEU A 224 -14.21 -22.88 8.82
CA LEU A 224 -15.41 -23.23 9.61
C LEU A 224 -16.68 -23.26 8.75
N LEU A 225 -16.77 -22.35 7.77
CA LEU A 225 -17.85 -22.36 6.78
C LEU A 225 -17.66 -23.43 5.69
N GLY A 226 -16.54 -24.15 5.67
CA GLY A 226 -16.23 -25.17 4.66
C GLY A 226 -16.10 -24.59 3.24
N ILE A 227 -15.67 -23.34 3.12
CA ILE A 227 -15.42 -22.68 1.84
C ILE A 227 -14.13 -23.22 1.23
N ASP A 228 -14.21 -23.62 -0.04
CA ASP A 228 -13.06 -24.15 -0.77
C ASP A 228 -11.98 -23.07 -0.91
N TYR A 229 -10.71 -23.48 -0.86
CA TYR A 229 -9.56 -22.57 -0.93
C TYR A 229 -9.50 -21.51 0.18
N ALA A 230 -10.14 -21.74 1.33
CA ALA A 230 -10.20 -20.82 2.48
C ALA A 230 -8.85 -20.17 2.83
N VAL A 231 -7.78 -20.97 2.94
CA VAL A 231 -6.44 -20.48 3.31
C VAL A 231 -5.84 -19.58 2.21
N LEU A 232 -5.99 -19.96 0.95
CA LEU A 232 -5.55 -19.16 -0.19
C LEU A 232 -6.27 -17.81 -0.22
N LEU A 233 -7.61 -17.84 -0.12
CA LEU A 233 -8.45 -16.65 -0.14
C LEU A 233 -8.15 -15.71 1.02
N ALA A 234 -7.89 -16.26 2.21
CA ALA A 234 -7.53 -15.47 3.38
C ALA A 234 -6.15 -14.80 3.25
N ILE A 235 -5.16 -15.50 2.69
CA ILE A 235 -3.83 -14.94 2.43
C ILE A 235 -3.90 -13.85 1.35
N ILE A 236 -4.58 -14.11 0.23
CA ILE A 236 -4.79 -13.10 -0.82
C ILE A 236 -5.55 -11.91 -0.24
N GLY A 237 -6.59 -12.16 0.57
CA GLY A 237 -7.35 -11.11 1.24
C GLY A 237 -6.50 -10.24 2.15
N ALA A 238 -5.63 -10.84 2.96
CA ALA A 238 -4.70 -10.10 3.82
C ALA A 238 -3.65 -9.31 3.01
N LEU A 239 -3.11 -9.88 1.94
CA LEU A 239 -2.17 -9.17 1.05
C LEU A 239 -2.84 -7.99 0.33
N LEU A 240 -4.11 -8.13 -0.04
CA LEU A 240 -4.88 -7.05 -0.60
C LEU A 240 -5.20 -5.99 0.45
N ASN A 241 -5.52 -6.36 1.70
CA ASN A 241 -5.86 -5.43 2.79
C ASN A 241 -4.75 -4.39 3.05
N ILE A 242 -3.50 -4.74 2.77
CA ILE A 242 -2.34 -3.84 2.80
C ILE A 242 -2.52 -2.62 1.88
N ILE A 243 -3.28 -2.74 0.79
CA ILE A 243 -3.55 -1.67 -0.17
C ILE A 243 -4.77 -0.87 0.34
N PRO A 244 -4.59 0.39 0.76
CA PRO A 244 -5.69 1.14 1.36
C PRO A 244 -6.84 1.39 0.37
N TYR A 245 -8.07 1.42 0.90
CA TYR A 245 -9.36 1.66 0.22
C TYR A 245 -9.81 0.62 -0.82
N ILE A 246 -8.88 0.05 -1.59
CA ILE A 246 -9.19 -0.91 -2.67
C ILE A 246 -9.09 -2.34 -2.15
N GLY A 247 -8.13 -2.61 -1.27
CA GLY A 247 -7.80 -3.92 -0.76
C GLY A 247 -8.98 -4.71 -0.19
N GLY A 248 -9.66 -4.12 0.78
CA GLY A 248 -10.78 -4.76 1.48
C GLY A 248 -11.95 -5.15 0.56
N ILE A 249 -12.27 -4.32 -0.44
CA ILE A 249 -13.37 -4.60 -1.38
C ILE A 249 -13.05 -5.84 -2.22
N ILE A 250 -11.85 -5.90 -2.79
CA ILE A 250 -11.41 -7.03 -3.62
C ILE A 250 -11.24 -8.29 -2.76
N ALA A 251 -10.73 -8.13 -1.54
CA ALA A 251 -10.52 -9.22 -0.58
C ALA A 251 -11.83 -9.94 -0.20
N VAL A 252 -12.95 -9.22 -0.11
CA VAL A 252 -14.28 -9.79 0.19
C VAL A 252 -14.92 -10.40 -1.07
N ALA A 253 -14.72 -9.77 -2.23
CA ALA A 253 -15.36 -10.19 -3.47
C ALA A 253 -15.01 -11.63 -3.87
N LEU A 254 -13.73 -12.01 -3.76
CA LEU A 254 -13.27 -13.35 -4.14
C LEU A 254 -13.93 -14.49 -3.34
N PRO A 255 -13.89 -14.51 -1.98
CA PRO A 255 -14.60 -15.50 -1.18
C PRO A 255 -16.11 -15.53 -1.41
N VAL A 256 -16.74 -14.37 -1.63
CA VAL A 256 -18.18 -14.29 -1.94
C VAL A 256 -18.51 -14.99 -3.25
N LEU A 257 -17.71 -14.77 -4.30
CA LEU A 257 -17.88 -15.45 -5.58
C LEU A 257 -17.71 -16.96 -5.44
N ILE A 258 -16.74 -17.41 -4.66
CA ILE A 258 -16.54 -18.84 -4.39
C ILE A 258 -17.69 -19.44 -3.60
N ALA A 259 -18.14 -18.78 -2.53
CA ALA A 259 -19.31 -19.24 -1.77
C ALA A 259 -20.57 -19.32 -2.64
N TYR A 260 -20.81 -18.33 -3.50
CA TYR A 260 -21.94 -18.30 -4.42
C TYR A 260 -21.91 -19.47 -5.41
N THR A 261 -20.71 -19.83 -5.88
CA THR A 261 -20.55 -20.83 -6.93
C THR A 261 -20.34 -22.24 -6.42
N SER A 262 -19.74 -22.46 -5.26
CA SER A 262 -19.48 -23.81 -4.74
C SER A 262 -20.48 -24.27 -3.68
N LYS A 263 -21.26 -23.36 -3.09
CA LYS A 263 -22.24 -23.65 -2.02
C LYS A 263 -23.64 -23.11 -2.35
N SER A 264 -24.54 -23.11 -1.36
CA SER A 264 -25.88 -22.51 -1.48
C SER A 264 -25.82 -20.99 -1.28
N PRO A 265 -26.81 -20.21 -1.79
CA PRO A 265 -26.83 -18.75 -1.65
C PRO A 265 -26.76 -18.24 -0.20
N ALA A 266 -27.18 -19.05 0.78
CA ALA A 266 -27.07 -18.70 2.19
C ALA A 266 -25.61 -18.54 2.66
N TYR A 267 -24.66 -19.27 2.08
CA TYR A 267 -23.24 -19.15 2.42
C TYR A 267 -22.65 -17.80 2.01
N VAL A 268 -23.20 -17.14 0.98
CA VAL A 268 -22.79 -15.77 0.63
C VAL A 268 -23.04 -14.82 1.80
N VAL A 269 -24.22 -14.94 2.44
CA VAL A 269 -24.57 -14.11 3.60
C VAL A 269 -23.64 -14.42 4.77
N TRP A 270 -23.35 -15.69 5.03
CA TRP A 270 -22.41 -16.08 6.10
C TRP A 270 -20.98 -15.58 5.87
N VAL A 271 -20.49 -15.63 4.63
CA VAL A 271 -19.17 -15.07 4.27
C VAL A 271 -19.16 -13.55 4.44
N LEU A 272 -20.21 -12.85 4.03
CA LEU A 272 -20.32 -11.40 4.24
C LEU A 272 -20.33 -11.04 5.73
N ILE A 273 -21.08 -11.80 6.55
CA ILE A 273 -21.09 -11.61 8.02
C ILE A 273 -19.70 -11.85 8.60
N LEU A 274 -19.04 -12.94 8.20
CA LEU A 274 -17.67 -13.25 8.65
C LEU A 274 -16.72 -12.09 8.37
N TYR A 275 -16.67 -11.62 7.12
CA TYR A 275 -15.78 -10.52 6.74
C TYR A 275 -16.18 -9.19 7.41
N ALA A 276 -17.47 -8.92 7.61
CA ALA A 276 -17.90 -7.74 8.36
C ALA A 276 -17.41 -7.78 9.82
N VAL A 277 -17.46 -8.94 10.48
CA VAL A 277 -16.95 -9.12 11.84
C VAL A 277 -15.43 -8.96 11.88
N VAL A 278 -14.70 -9.61 10.96
CA VAL A 278 -13.23 -9.50 10.90
C VAL A 278 -12.82 -8.06 10.60
N GLN A 279 -13.45 -7.38 9.65
CA GLN A 279 -13.16 -5.99 9.32
C GLN A 279 -13.50 -5.03 10.47
N PHE A 280 -14.57 -5.31 11.21
CA PHE A 280 -14.91 -4.54 12.40
C PHE A 280 -13.79 -4.66 13.46
N ILE A 281 -13.32 -5.88 13.72
CA ILE A 281 -12.20 -6.13 14.64
C ILE A 281 -10.93 -5.43 14.13
N ASP A 282 -10.65 -5.55 12.83
CA ASP A 282 -9.46 -4.99 12.20
C ASP A 282 -9.43 -3.46 12.32
N ASN A 283 -10.50 -2.80 11.86
CA ASN A 283 -10.60 -1.34 11.81
C ASN A 283 -10.66 -0.69 13.21
N HIS A 284 -11.23 -1.36 14.22
CA HIS A 284 -11.42 -0.78 15.55
C HIS A 284 -10.36 -1.19 16.57
N TYR A 285 -9.71 -2.34 16.39
CA TYR A 285 -8.77 -2.87 17.38
C TYR A 285 -7.37 -3.11 16.82
N ILE A 286 -7.25 -3.82 15.68
CA ILE A 286 -5.95 -4.27 15.16
C ILE A 286 -5.19 -3.08 14.56
N VAL A 287 -5.75 -2.42 13.55
CA VAL A 287 -5.11 -1.28 12.85
C VAL A 287 -4.78 -0.14 13.80
N PRO A 288 -5.68 0.37 14.66
CA PRO A 288 -5.36 1.47 15.56
C PRO A 288 -4.23 1.15 16.53
N LYS A 289 -4.21 -0.07 17.08
CA LYS A 289 -3.25 -0.48 18.10
C LYS A 289 -1.87 -0.79 17.51
N ILE A 290 -1.84 -1.47 16.37
CA ILE A 290 -0.62 -2.05 15.80
C ILE A 290 0.03 -1.13 14.76
N VAL A 291 -0.77 -0.52 13.88
CA VAL A 291 -0.28 0.23 12.71
C VAL A 291 -0.39 1.74 12.90
N ALA A 292 -1.61 2.25 13.12
CA ALA A 292 -1.88 3.69 13.10
C ALA A 292 -1.17 4.45 14.24
N SER A 293 -1.06 3.82 15.42
CA SER A 293 -0.37 4.38 16.60
C SER A 293 1.09 4.78 16.34
N LYS A 294 1.71 4.22 15.28
CA LYS A 294 3.12 4.43 14.92
C LYS A 294 3.35 5.57 13.95
N VAL A 295 2.39 5.83 13.06
CA VAL A 295 2.54 6.79 11.95
C VAL A 295 1.93 8.15 12.26
N ARG A 296 0.84 8.20 13.05
CA ARG A 296 0.20 9.45 13.52
C ARG A 296 -0.07 10.48 12.42
N ILE A 297 -0.57 10.01 11.29
CA ILE A 297 -1.06 10.86 10.20
C ILE A 297 -2.59 10.93 10.30
N ASN A 298 -3.18 12.10 10.09
CA ASN A 298 -4.64 12.20 10.10
C ASN A 298 -5.29 11.55 8.87
N ALA A 299 -6.54 11.14 9.02
CA ALA A 299 -7.29 10.42 7.99
C ALA A 299 -7.42 11.20 6.66
N LEU A 300 -7.59 12.53 6.70
CA LEU A 300 -7.72 13.35 5.48
C LEU A 300 -6.42 13.28 4.66
N VAL A 301 -5.28 13.47 5.31
CA VAL A 301 -3.98 13.39 4.66
C VAL A 301 -3.72 11.99 4.15
N SER A 302 -4.02 10.94 4.94
CA SER A 302 -3.90 9.55 4.51
C SER A 302 -4.67 9.25 3.23
N ILE A 303 -5.94 9.70 3.13
CA ILE A 303 -6.74 9.56 1.91
C ILE A 303 -6.02 10.23 0.74
N VAL A 304 -5.69 11.52 0.86
CA VAL A 304 -5.11 12.31 -0.23
C VAL A 304 -3.79 11.73 -0.72
N VAL A 305 -2.87 11.38 0.18
CA VAL A 305 -1.55 10.88 -0.22
C VAL A 305 -1.62 9.49 -0.83
N VAL A 306 -2.57 8.64 -0.39
CA VAL A 306 -2.80 7.33 -1.01
C VAL A 306 -3.32 7.51 -2.44
N PHE A 307 -4.29 8.40 -2.68
CA PHE A 307 -4.79 8.67 -4.03
C PHE A 307 -3.71 9.26 -4.94
N ILE A 308 -2.90 10.19 -4.43
CA ILE A 308 -1.76 10.75 -5.17
C ILE A 308 -0.73 9.65 -5.49
N GLY A 309 -0.36 8.83 -4.51
CA GLY A 309 0.55 7.70 -4.71
C GLY A 309 0.01 6.71 -5.74
N GLY A 310 -1.29 6.42 -5.68
CA GLY A 310 -2.01 5.62 -6.66
C GLY A 310 -1.95 6.18 -8.08
N ALA A 311 -2.13 7.50 -8.24
CA ALA A 311 -2.05 8.15 -9.54
C ALA A 311 -0.62 8.12 -10.14
N ILE A 312 0.41 8.26 -9.30
CA ILE A 312 1.82 8.33 -9.78
C ILE A 312 2.39 6.93 -10.04
N TRP A 313 2.22 6.02 -9.10
CA TRP A 313 2.91 4.72 -9.07
C TRP A 313 1.97 3.51 -8.96
N GLY A 314 0.65 3.71 -9.11
CA GLY A 314 -0.33 2.63 -8.98
C GLY A 314 -0.35 2.03 -7.57
N VAL A 315 -0.61 0.73 -7.49
CA VAL A 315 -0.67 -0.03 -6.23
C VAL A 315 0.59 0.17 -5.38
N ALA A 316 1.76 0.21 -6.02
CA ALA A 316 3.02 0.42 -5.33
C ALA A 316 3.10 1.78 -4.63
N GLY A 317 2.56 2.83 -5.26
CA GLY A 317 2.50 4.16 -4.66
C GLY A 317 1.48 4.27 -3.55
N MET A 318 0.35 3.57 -3.65
CA MET A 318 -0.65 3.51 -2.57
C MET A 318 -0.02 2.95 -1.29
N PHE A 319 0.72 1.85 -1.40
CA PHE A 319 1.43 1.24 -0.27
C PHE A 319 2.50 2.16 0.34
N LEU A 320 3.34 2.78 -0.50
CA LEU A 320 4.45 3.61 -0.03
C LEU A 320 4.02 5.01 0.47
N SER A 321 2.83 5.47 0.08
CA SER A 321 2.36 6.82 0.39
C SER A 321 2.37 7.15 1.88
N ILE A 322 1.86 6.24 2.72
CA ILE A 322 1.78 6.42 4.17
C ILE A 322 3.17 6.52 4.81
N PRO A 323 4.08 5.55 4.65
CA PRO A 323 5.40 5.64 5.27
C PRO A 323 6.22 6.82 4.72
N LEU A 324 6.14 7.14 3.42
CA LEU A 324 6.85 8.30 2.87
C LEU A 324 6.31 9.62 3.45
N THR A 325 5.00 9.76 3.56
CA THR A 325 4.38 10.95 4.19
C THR A 325 4.78 11.07 5.66
N ALA A 326 4.91 9.94 6.35
CA ALA A 326 5.34 9.91 7.74
C ALA A 326 6.78 10.40 7.91
N ILE A 327 7.67 10.03 6.99
CA ILE A 327 9.06 10.54 6.96
C ILE A 327 9.06 12.06 6.76
N VAL A 328 8.28 12.56 5.80
CA VAL A 328 8.13 14.00 5.55
C VAL A 328 7.63 14.72 6.80
N LYS A 329 6.63 14.15 7.48
CA LYS A 329 6.12 14.67 8.75
C LYS A 329 7.19 14.74 9.83
N VAL A 330 7.98 13.68 10.04
CA VAL A 330 9.08 13.66 11.02
C VAL A 330 10.09 14.77 10.75
N ILE A 331 10.44 14.99 9.47
CA ILE A 331 11.32 16.07 9.05
C ILE A 331 10.69 17.44 9.38
N PHE A 332 9.42 17.64 9.03
CA PHE A 332 8.73 18.91 9.26
C PHE A 332 8.57 19.24 10.75
N ASP A 333 8.35 18.24 11.59
CA ASP A 333 8.20 18.41 13.05
C ASP A 333 9.51 18.89 13.72
N ARG A 334 10.67 18.62 13.11
CA ARG A 334 12.00 19.01 13.64
C ARG A 334 12.52 20.33 13.08
N ILE A 335 12.03 20.77 11.92
CA ILE A 335 12.44 22.02 11.28
C ILE A 335 11.47 23.15 11.67
N THR A 336 11.91 24.11 12.49
CA THR A 336 11.07 25.20 13.04
C THR A 336 10.11 25.87 12.03
N PRO A 337 10.54 26.35 10.85
CA PRO A 337 9.63 26.97 9.89
C PRO A 337 8.63 25.99 9.23
N LEU A 338 8.85 24.68 9.34
CA LEU A 338 8.00 23.65 8.75
C LEU A 338 7.05 22.99 9.75
N LYS A 339 7.19 23.27 11.05
CA LYS A 339 6.31 22.74 12.10
C LYS A 339 4.81 22.91 11.85
N PRO A 340 4.31 24.03 11.29
CA PRO A 340 2.88 24.15 10.97
C PRO A 340 2.41 23.08 9.98
N TRP A 341 3.24 22.73 9.00
CA TRP A 341 2.97 21.66 8.04
C TRP A 341 3.02 20.28 8.71
N GLY A 342 4.00 20.05 9.59
CA GLY A 342 4.07 18.82 10.39
C GLY A 342 2.81 18.61 11.25
N SER A 343 2.31 19.68 11.88
CA SER A 343 1.05 19.67 12.63
C SER A 343 -0.17 19.42 11.75
N LEU A 344 -0.20 19.94 10.52
CA LEU A 344 -1.27 19.67 9.55
C LEU A 344 -1.28 18.21 9.07
N LEU A 345 -0.10 17.59 8.95
CA LEU A 345 0.04 16.17 8.61
C LEU A 345 -0.32 15.25 9.78
N GLY A 346 -0.15 15.73 11.01
CA GLY A 346 -0.43 14.99 12.23
C GLY A 346 -1.91 14.76 12.54
N ASP A 347 -2.17 13.88 13.49
CA ASP A 347 -3.50 13.52 14.01
C ASP A 347 -3.95 14.34 15.23
N THR A 348 -3.13 15.30 15.67
CA THR A 348 -3.44 16.18 16.81
C THR A 348 -4.44 17.27 16.44
N MET A 349 -5.71 17.11 16.81
CA MET A 349 -6.72 18.14 16.62
C MET A 349 -6.58 19.28 17.65
N PRO A 350 -6.63 20.55 17.21
CA PRO A 350 -6.67 21.68 18.12
C PRO A 350 -8.03 21.72 18.87
N PRO A 351 -8.08 22.28 20.09
CA PRO A 351 -9.32 22.39 20.85
C PRO A 351 -10.36 23.25 20.12
N ILE A 352 -11.56 22.71 19.97
CA ILE A 352 -12.70 23.37 19.33
C ILE A 352 -13.14 24.56 20.19
N GLY A 353 -13.17 25.78 19.64
CA GLY A 353 -13.76 26.97 20.30
C GLY A 353 -12.81 28.11 20.67
N LYS A 354 -11.49 28.00 20.44
CA LYS A 354 -10.61 29.19 20.48
C LYS A 354 -10.70 29.92 19.13
N THR A 355 -10.80 31.25 19.14
CA THR A 355 -10.64 32.09 17.95
C THR A 355 -9.25 31.85 17.35
N ILE A 356 -9.14 30.90 16.41
CA ILE A 356 -7.89 30.55 15.72
C ILE A 356 -7.29 31.81 15.09
N PHE A 357 -8.16 32.67 14.58
CA PHE A 357 -7.83 34.02 14.16
C PHE A 357 -8.47 34.99 15.16
N LYS A 358 -7.67 35.68 15.97
CA LYS A 358 -8.15 36.82 16.76
C LYS A 358 -8.49 37.94 15.77
N THR A 359 -9.77 38.24 15.59
CA THR A 359 -10.18 39.44 14.86
C THR A 359 -9.65 40.66 15.60
N PRO A 360 -8.95 41.60 14.92
CA PRO A 360 -8.50 42.83 15.56
C PRO A 360 -9.72 43.58 16.11
N PRO A 361 -9.63 44.23 17.29
CA PRO A 361 -10.74 44.96 17.86
C PRO A 361 -11.22 46.02 16.87
N LYS A 362 -12.53 46.10 16.65
CA LYS A 362 -13.14 47.16 15.83
C LYS A 362 -12.72 48.51 16.43
N VAL A 363 -11.91 49.26 15.70
CA VAL A 363 -11.63 50.65 16.03
C VAL A 363 -12.94 51.41 15.89
N THR A 364 -13.62 51.67 17.00
CA THR A 364 -14.73 52.62 17.05
C THR A 364 -14.14 54.00 16.72
N LYS A 365 -14.35 54.46 15.49
CA LYS A 365 -14.20 55.89 15.16
C LYS A 365 -15.21 56.64 16.04
N LYS A 366 -14.70 57.36 17.03
CA LYS A 366 -15.45 58.40 17.74
C LYS A 366 -15.41 59.67 16.92
#